data_AF-A0A081S444-F1
#
_entry.id   AF-A0A081S444-F1
#
_cell.length_a   1.000
_cell.length_b   1.000
_cell.length_c   1.000
_cell.angle_alpha   90.00
_cell.angle_beta   90.00
_cell.angle_gamma   90.00
#
_symmetry.space_group_name_H-M   'P 1'
#
loop_
_entity.id
_entity.type
_entity.pdbx_description
1 polymer ?
#
loop_
_entity_poly.entity_id
_entity_poly.type
_entity_poly.pdbx_seq_one_letter_code
_entity_poly.pdbx_strand_id
1 'polypeptide(L)'
;MASWCEVTGYQGGADYFYAQSDEEKTHMLKIIHYLNDIGANATIPTVKAPTSSYKSLEGVIKAALKNEQSVTKAIHKIVELSHKEKDHCTYAFLEWFVNEQVQEETKFETILQKFDLLGRDKLGINEVDKFLAAEAGDSSSTAA
;
A
#
# COMPACT_ATOMS: atom_id res chain seq x y z
N MET A 1 8.71 1.64 -7.11
CA MET A 1 8.68 0.16 -7.09
C MET A 1 8.30 -0.38 -8.46
N ALA A 2 7.12 -0.05 -8.99
CA ALA A 2 6.67 -0.47 -10.33
C ALA A 2 7.72 -0.31 -11.45
N SER A 3 8.25 0.91 -11.61
CA SER A 3 9.28 1.19 -12.62
C SER A 3 10.55 0.32 -12.50
N TRP A 4 10.95 -0.08 -11.28
CA TRP A 4 12.08 -1.00 -11.10
C TRP A 4 11.71 -2.42 -11.55
N CYS A 5 10.49 -2.88 -11.25
CA CYS A 5 10.00 -4.18 -11.69
C CYS A 5 9.94 -4.26 -13.23
N GLU A 6 9.45 -3.20 -13.88
CA GLU A 6 9.33 -3.13 -15.35
C GLU A 6 10.68 -3.30 -16.05
N VAL A 7 11.71 -2.56 -15.60
CA VAL A 7 13.06 -2.64 -16.23
C VAL A 7 13.87 -3.87 -15.83
N THR A 8 13.43 -4.61 -14.79
CA THR A 8 14.09 -5.86 -14.37
C THR A 8 13.40 -7.12 -14.90
N GLY A 9 12.26 -6.97 -15.59
CA GLY A 9 11.53 -8.07 -16.23
C GLY A 9 10.44 -8.72 -15.37
N TYR A 10 10.05 -8.09 -14.26
CA TYR A 10 8.95 -8.51 -13.39
C TYR A 10 7.67 -7.76 -13.78
N GLN A 11 7.05 -8.15 -14.90
CA GLN A 11 5.92 -7.41 -15.46
C GLN A 11 4.70 -7.46 -14.52
N GLY A 12 4.40 -8.61 -13.93
CA GLY A 12 3.28 -8.72 -13.00
C GLY A 12 3.48 -7.89 -11.73
N GLY A 13 4.71 -7.85 -11.22
CA GLY A 13 5.08 -6.93 -10.15
C GLY A 13 4.98 -5.46 -10.55
N ALA A 14 5.27 -5.10 -11.80
CA ALA A 14 5.10 -3.74 -12.28
C ALA A 14 3.62 -3.34 -12.29
N ASP A 15 2.77 -4.17 -12.89
CA ASP A 15 1.32 -3.95 -12.99
C ASP A 15 0.70 -3.80 -11.60
N TYR A 16 1.05 -4.68 -10.66
CA TYR A 16 0.61 -4.63 -9.27
C TYR A 16 0.98 -3.30 -8.59
N PHE A 17 2.25 -2.88 -8.69
CA PHE A 17 2.69 -1.64 -8.02
C PHE A 17 2.21 -0.37 -8.69
N TYR A 18 1.84 -0.40 -9.98
CA TYR A 18 1.14 0.71 -10.60
C TYR A 18 -0.29 0.83 -10.04
N ALA A 19 -1.02 -0.28 -9.98
CA ALA A 19 -2.36 -0.32 -9.40
C ALA A 19 -2.35 0.13 -7.92
N GLN A 20 -1.42 -0.38 -7.11
CA GLN A 20 -1.24 0.05 -5.71
C GLN A 20 -0.96 1.55 -5.60
N SER A 21 -0.16 2.12 -6.52
CA SER A 21 0.13 3.56 -6.49
C SER A 21 -1.11 4.41 -6.79
N ASP A 22 -2.03 3.90 -7.62
CA ASP A 22 -3.31 4.56 -7.88
C ASP A 22 -4.24 4.43 -6.67
N GLU A 23 -4.32 3.26 -6.04
CA GLU A 23 -5.06 3.01 -4.79
C GLU A 23 -4.60 3.97 -3.67
N GLU A 24 -3.30 4.06 -3.40
CA GLU A 24 -2.73 4.96 -2.38
C GLU A 24 -2.99 6.45 -2.67
N LYS A 25 -3.06 6.83 -3.95
CA LYS A 25 -3.46 8.19 -4.33
C LYS A 25 -4.91 8.46 -3.94
N THR A 26 -5.80 7.49 -4.05
CA THR A 26 -7.18 7.63 -3.58
C THR A 26 -7.25 7.79 -2.06
N HIS A 27 -6.41 7.04 -1.31
CA HIS A 27 -6.30 7.15 0.14
C HIS A 27 -5.88 8.55 0.58
N MET A 28 -4.83 9.09 -0.07
CA MET A 28 -4.39 10.47 0.14
C MET A 28 -5.50 11.49 -0.13
N LEU A 29 -6.22 11.35 -1.26
CA LEU A 29 -7.30 12.27 -1.62
C LEU A 29 -8.46 12.19 -0.62
N LYS A 30 -8.79 11.01 -0.11
CA LYS A 30 -9.83 10.83 0.91
C LYS A 30 -9.51 11.62 2.18
N ILE A 31 -8.25 11.64 2.63
CA ILE A 31 -7.80 12.48 3.76
C ILE A 31 -7.91 13.98 3.43
N ILE A 32 -7.49 14.38 2.22
CA ILE A 32 -7.57 15.78 1.78
C ILE A 32 -9.03 16.28 1.80
N HIS A 33 -9.95 15.49 1.24
CA HIS A 33 -11.37 15.85 1.21
C HIS A 33 -11.95 15.94 2.62
N TYR A 34 -11.66 14.97 3.49
CA TYR A 34 -12.11 15.01 4.89
C TYR A 34 -11.64 16.28 5.62
N LEU A 35 -10.36 16.64 5.49
CA LEU A 35 -9.83 17.86 6.10
C LEU A 35 -10.56 19.11 5.60
N ASN A 36 -10.83 19.18 4.29
CA ASN A 36 -11.57 20.28 3.70
C ASN A 36 -13.03 20.34 4.18
N ASP A 37 -13.68 19.18 4.36
CA ASP A 37 -15.07 19.08 4.82
C ASP A 37 -15.24 19.58 6.27
N ILE A 38 -14.22 19.42 7.11
CA ILE A 38 -14.20 19.97 8.48
C ILE A 38 -13.68 21.42 8.54
N GLY A 39 -13.53 22.08 7.39
CA GLY A 39 -13.12 23.48 7.27
C GLY A 39 -11.61 23.72 7.47
N ALA A 40 -10.79 22.67 7.48
CA ALA A 40 -9.34 22.80 7.45
C ALA A 40 -8.83 22.92 6.00
N ASN A 41 -7.71 23.59 5.78
CA ASN A 41 -7.09 23.65 4.46
C ASN A 41 -6.01 22.57 4.35
N ALA A 42 -6.28 21.48 3.62
CA ALA A 42 -5.32 20.41 3.43
C ALA A 42 -4.07 20.90 2.69
N THR A 43 -2.88 20.64 3.25
CA THR A 43 -1.60 21.01 2.65
C THR A 43 -0.80 19.75 2.34
N ILE A 44 -0.40 19.58 1.08
CA ILE A 44 0.48 18.48 0.66
C ILE A 44 1.93 18.91 0.90
N PRO A 45 2.68 18.26 1.82
CA PRO A 45 4.06 18.64 2.10
C PRO A 45 5.02 18.11 1.03
N THR A 46 6.26 18.61 1.06
CA THR A 46 7.36 18.01 0.30
C THR A 46 7.57 16.55 0.71
N VAL A 47 7.57 15.64 -0.27
CA VAL A 47 7.85 14.22 -0.06
C VAL A 47 9.31 13.90 -0.36
N LYS A 48 9.90 12.98 0.42
CA LYS A 48 11.26 12.48 0.15
C LYS A 48 11.23 11.60 -1.10
N ALA A 49 12.32 11.64 -1.87
CA ALA A 49 12.49 10.76 -3.02
C ALA A 49 12.45 9.27 -2.55
N PRO A 50 11.68 8.40 -3.23
CA PRO A 50 11.61 6.99 -2.87
C PRO A 50 12.88 6.25 -3.32
N THR A 51 13.14 5.08 -2.72
CA THR A 51 14.19 4.16 -3.18
C THR A 51 13.93 3.71 -4.60
N SER A 52 14.95 3.78 -5.46
CA SER A 52 14.84 3.45 -6.89
C SER A 52 15.44 2.10 -7.29
N SER A 53 16.15 1.42 -6.38
CA SER A 53 16.84 0.16 -6.67
C SER A 53 16.59 -0.90 -5.60
N TYR A 54 16.33 -2.12 -6.05
CA TYR A 54 16.10 -3.29 -5.18
C TYR A 54 16.98 -4.45 -5.63
N LYS A 55 17.13 -5.47 -4.77
CA LYS A 55 17.99 -6.64 -5.03
C LYS A 55 17.24 -7.83 -5.63
N SER A 56 15.93 -7.90 -5.45
CA SER A 56 15.06 -8.99 -5.89
C SER A 56 13.60 -8.56 -5.81
N LEU A 57 12.71 -9.29 -6.51
CA LEU A 57 11.26 -9.09 -6.39
C LEU A 57 10.79 -9.21 -4.93
N GLU A 58 11.20 -10.25 -4.21
CA GLU A 58 10.92 -10.41 -2.77
C GLU A 58 11.41 -9.20 -1.95
N GLY A 59 12.55 -8.62 -2.31
CA GLY A 59 13.09 -7.43 -1.66
C GLY A 59 12.20 -6.19 -1.85
N VAL A 60 11.55 -6.04 -3.01
CA VAL A 60 10.57 -4.97 -3.24
C VAL A 60 9.33 -5.19 -2.39
N ILE A 61 8.80 -6.42 -2.35
CA ILE A 61 7.61 -6.76 -1.54
C ILE A 61 7.86 -6.50 -0.06
N LYS A 62 9.03 -6.89 0.47
CA LYS A 62 9.41 -6.59 1.87
C LYS A 62 9.51 -5.09 2.15
N ALA A 63 9.99 -4.32 1.18
CA ALA A 63 10.04 -2.86 1.31
C ALA A 63 8.64 -2.25 1.29
N ALA A 64 7.73 -2.76 0.46
CA ALA A 64 6.34 -2.34 0.41
C ALA A 64 5.60 -2.66 1.72
N LEU A 65 5.69 -3.91 2.21
CA LEU A 65 5.11 -4.29 3.51
C LEU A 65 5.62 -3.41 4.66
N LYS A 66 6.91 -3.10 4.68
CA LYS A 66 7.47 -2.21 5.70
C LYS A 66 6.89 -0.80 5.62
N ASN A 67 6.64 -0.30 4.41
CA ASN A 67 5.97 0.99 4.24
C ASN A 67 4.53 0.92 4.76
N GLU A 68 3.77 -0.13 4.42
CA GLU A 68 2.41 -0.30 4.93
C GLU A 68 2.36 -0.36 6.45
N GLN A 69 3.25 -1.14 7.08
CA GLN A 69 3.36 -1.17 8.54
C GLN A 69 3.71 0.20 9.14
N SER A 70 4.41 1.05 8.41
CA SER A 70 4.66 2.44 8.81
C SER A 70 3.42 3.33 8.66
N VAL A 71 2.62 3.12 7.62
CA VAL A 71 1.31 3.79 7.42
C VAL A 71 0.33 3.38 8.52
N THR A 72 0.19 2.08 8.79
CA THR A 72 -0.66 1.55 9.89
C THR A 72 -0.31 2.18 11.24
N LYS A 73 0.99 2.28 11.56
CA LYS A 73 1.44 2.96 12.79
C LYS A 73 1.06 4.44 12.81
N ALA A 74 1.12 5.12 11.66
CA ALA A 74 0.70 6.52 11.56
C ALA A 74 -0.81 6.66 11.75
N ILE A 75 -1.62 5.77 11.17
CA ILE A 75 -3.08 5.70 11.37
C ILE A 75 -3.43 5.46 12.84
N HIS A 76 -2.80 4.48 13.50
CA HIS A 76 -3.03 4.24 14.93
C HIS A 76 -2.68 5.45 15.79
N LYS A 77 -1.60 6.17 15.47
CA LYS A 77 -1.21 7.38 16.20
C LYS A 77 -2.27 8.50 16.10
N ILE A 78 -2.90 8.66 14.93
CA ILE A 78 -3.96 9.68 14.77
C ILE A 78 -5.29 9.23 15.39
N VAL A 79 -5.57 7.92 15.43
CA VAL A 79 -6.71 7.35 16.20
C VAL A 79 -6.53 7.59 17.71
N GLU A 80 -5.33 7.31 18.26
CA GLU A 80 -5.03 7.59 19.66
C GLU A 80 -5.19 9.09 19.99
N LEU A 81 -4.75 9.96 19.08
CA LEU A 81 -4.90 11.40 19.23
C LEU A 81 -6.37 11.83 19.19
N SER A 82 -7.17 11.31 18.26
CA SER A 82 -8.60 11.65 18.19
C SER A 82 -9.33 11.23 19.46
N HIS A 83 -9.00 10.09 20.07
CA HIS A 83 -9.54 9.71 21.37
C HIS A 83 -9.12 10.67 22.49
N LYS A 84 -7.84 11.04 22.54
CA LYS A 84 -7.31 11.96 23.56
C LYS A 84 -7.99 13.32 23.50
N GLU A 85 -8.20 13.84 22.30
CA GLU A 85 -8.85 15.14 22.05
C GLU A 85 -10.39 15.06 22.06
N LYS A 86 -10.96 13.86 22.21
CA LYS A 86 -12.40 13.60 22.12
C LYS A 86 -13.00 14.04 20.77
N ASP A 87 -12.21 13.94 19.70
CA ASP A 87 -12.64 14.21 18.34
C ASP A 87 -13.33 12.97 17.76
N HIS A 88 -14.63 12.88 18.02
CA HIS A 88 -15.45 11.76 17.58
C HIS A 88 -15.65 11.73 16.06
N CYS A 89 -15.63 12.89 15.39
CA CYS A 89 -15.78 12.98 13.94
C CYS A 89 -14.55 12.41 13.23
N THR A 90 -13.36 12.82 13.66
CA THR A 90 -12.11 12.28 13.11
C THR A 90 -11.94 10.81 13.44
N TYR A 91 -12.31 10.38 14.65
CA TYR A 91 -12.31 8.95 14.97
C TYR A 91 -13.17 8.14 13.98
N ALA A 92 -14.43 8.52 13.77
CA ALA A 92 -15.34 7.83 12.86
C ALA A 92 -14.83 7.81 11.40
N PHE A 93 -14.19 8.89 10.97
CA PHE A 93 -13.52 8.94 9.65
C PHE A 93 -12.37 7.93 9.55
N LEU A 94 -11.55 7.83 10.60
CA LEU A 94 -10.36 6.97 10.63
C LEU A 94 -10.69 5.48 10.71
N GLU A 95 -11.89 5.08 11.14
CA GLU A 95 -12.31 3.67 11.17
C GLU A 95 -12.18 3.01 9.80
N TRP A 96 -12.42 3.74 8.70
CA TRP A 96 -12.19 3.23 7.36
C TRP A 96 -10.72 2.84 7.13
N PHE A 97 -9.78 3.73 7.48
CA PHE A 97 -8.34 3.48 7.31
C PHE A 97 -7.82 2.37 8.22
N VAL A 98 -8.36 2.23 9.43
CA VAL A 98 -8.00 1.13 10.32
C VAL A 98 -8.35 -0.21 9.68
N ASN A 99 -9.53 -0.33 9.08
CA ASN A 99 -9.93 -1.56 8.39
C ASN A 99 -9.13 -1.78 7.10
N GLU A 100 -8.87 -0.71 6.34
CA GLU A 100 -8.11 -0.78 5.09
C GLU A 100 -6.68 -1.29 5.34
N GLN A 101 -5.98 -0.76 6.35
CA GLN A 101 -4.61 -1.19 6.64
C GLN A 101 -4.49 -2.67 7.03
N VAL A 102 -5.56 -3.29 7.58
CA VAL A 102 -5.58 -4.74 7.82
C VAL A 102 -5.53 -5.50 6.49
N GLN A 103 -6.26 -5.02 5.47
CA GLN A 103 -6.23 -5.60 4.13
C GLN A 103 -4.87 -5.35 3.48
N GLU A 104 -4.34 -4.13 3.54
CA GLU A 104 -3.03 -3.78 2.96
C GLU A 104 -1.90 -4.66 3.48
N GLU A 105 -1.77 -4.79 4.80
CA GLU A 105 -0.73 -5.67 5.37
C GLU A 105 -0.95 -7.14 4.98
N THR A 106 -2.21 -7.60 4.93
CA THR A 106 -2.54 -8.97 4.53
C THR A 106 -2.18 -9.26 3.07
N LYS A 107 -2.43 -8.31 2.15
CA LYS A 107 -2.05 -8.43 0.72
C LYS A 107 -0.55 -8.71 0.61
N PHE A 108 0.29 -7.89 1.24
CA PHE A 108 1.75 -8.04 1.15
C PHE A 108 2.30 -9.26 1.91
N GLU A 109 1.76 -9.59 3.08
CA GLU A 109 2.12 -10.82 3.80
C GLU A 109 1.78 -12.08 2.97
N THR A 110 0.63 -12.08 2.29
CA THR A 110 0.22 -13.18 1.42
C THR A 110 1.22 -13.38 0.27
N ILE A 111 1.70 -12.30 -0.33
CA ILE A 111 2.72 -12.36 -1.38
C ILE A 111 4.04 -12.94 -0.82
N LEU A 112 4.46 -12.54 0.39
CA LEU A 112 5.66 -13.12 1.02
C LEU A 112 5.49 -14.62 1.32
N GLN A 113 4.31 -15.05 1.76
CA GLN A 113 4.01 -16.46 1.97
C GLN A 113 4.07 -17.26 0.66
N LYS A 114 3.77 -16.66 -0.51
CA LYS A 114 3.98 -17.31 -1.82
C LYS A 114 5.46 -17.58 -2.08
N PHE A 115 6.36 -16.68 -1.72
CA PHE A 115 7.81 -16.94 -1.82
C PHE A 115 8.24 -18.09 -0.90
N ASP A 116 7.65 -18.22 0.29
CA ASP A 116 7.92 -19.32 1.21
C ASP A 116 7.43 -20.67 0.68
N LEU A 117 6.28 -20.67 0.00
CA LEU A 117 5.72 -21.88 -0.61
C LEU A 117 6.46 -22.31 -1.89
N LEU A 118 6.78 -21.36 -2.77
CA LEU A 118 7.27 -21.63 -4.12
C LEU A 118 8.81 -21.60 -4.24
N GLY A 119 9.50 -21.03 -3.24
CA GLY A 119 10.94 -20.87 -3.26
C GLY A 119 11.41 -19.64 -4.05
N ARG A 120 12.74 -19.54 -4.21
CA ARG A 120 13.43 -18.37 -4.81
C ARG A 120 14.24 -18.75 -6.06
N ASP A 121 13.95 -19.90 -6.65
CA ASP A 121 14.49 -20.23 -7.96
C ASP A 121 13.74 -19.47 -9.07
N LYS A 122 14.21 -19.58 -10.32
CA LYS A 122 13.64 -18.82 -11.43
C LYS A 122 12.16 -19.16 -11.69
N LEU A 123 11.77 -20.42 -11.47
CA LEU A 123 10.40 -20.86 -11.68
C LEU A 123 9.48 -20.34 -10.57
N GLY A 124 9.88 -20.47 -9.31
CA GLY A 124 9.14 -19.93 -8.17
C GLY A 124 8.93 -18.42 -8.26
N ILE A 125 9.98 -17.67 -8.60
CA ILE A 125 9.88 -16.21 -8.82
C ILE A 125 8.91 -15.89 -9.95
N ASN A 126 8.96 -16.62 -11.07
CA ASN A 126 8.07 -16.41 -12.20
C ASN A 126 6.59 -16.70 -11.84
N GLU A 127 6.32 -17.71 -11.02
CA GLU A 127 4.96 -17.99 -10.56
C GLU A 127 4.45 -16.91 -9.58
N VAL A 128 5.31 -16.34 -8.74
CA VAL A 128 4.95 -15.18 -7.91
C VAL A 128 4.67 -13.94 -8.77
N ASP A 129 5.47 -13.70 -9.81
CA ASP A 129 5.23 -12.56 -10.72
C ASP A 129 3.87 -12.70 -11.44
N LYS A 130 3.51 -13.90 -11.90
CA LYS A 130 2.17 -14.16 -12.47
C LYS A 130 1.05 -13.95 -11.45
N PHE A 131 1.27 -14.35 -10.19
CA PHE A 131 0.30 -14.11 -9.12
C PHE A 131 0.08 -12.60 -8.93
N LEU A 132 1.14 -11.79 -8.88
CA LEU A 132 1.04 -10.34 -8.79
C LEU A 132 0.25 -9.72 -9.96
N ALA A 133 0.45 -10.22 -11.18
CA ALA A 133 -0.33 -9.77 -12.35
C ALA A 133 -1.83 -10.02 -12.19
N ALA A 134 -2.22 -11.15 -11.60
CA ALA A 134 -3.63 -11.48 -11.36
C ALA A 134 -4.24 -10.55 -10.30
N GLU A 135 -3.54 -10.33 -9.19
CA GLU A 135 -4.00 -9.44 -8.11
C GLU A 135 -4.14 -7.98 -8.57
N ALA A 136 -3.30 -7.54 -9.52
CA ALA A 136 -3.39 -6.21 -10.13
C ALA A 136 -4.71 -5.98 -10.89
N GLY A 137 -5.32 -7.05 -11.41
CA GLY A 137 -6.62 -6.98 -12.10
C GLY A 137 -7.79 -6.81 -11.14
N ASP A 138 -7.73 -7.44 -9.97
CA ASP A 138 -8.83 -7.46 -9.00
C ASP A 138 -8.95 -6.14 -8.20
N SER A 139 -7.83 -5.45 -7.95
CA SER A 139 -7.81 -4.12 -7.29
C SER A 139 -8.54 -3.01 -8.08
N SER A 140 -8.83 -3.24 -9.37
CA SER A 140 -9.62 -2.33 -10.20
C SER A 140 -11.15 -2.49 -10.04
N SER A 141 -11.62 -3.57 -9.41
CA SER A 141 -13.03 -3.94 -9.36
C SER A 141 -13.79 -3.48 -8.11
N THR A 142 -13.08 -3.02 -7.07
CA THR A 142 -13.68 -2.61 -5.78
C THR A 142 -14.04 -1.13 -5.71
N ALA A 143 -13.82 -0.36 -6.78
CA ALA A 143 -14.09 1.08 -6.86
C ALA A 143 -15.51 1.44 -7.35
N ALA A 144 -16.52 0.58 -7.13
CA ALA A 144 -17.91 0.80 -7.55
C ALA A 144 -18.87 1.00 -6.36
#